data_AF-A0A0D2J065-F1
#
_entry.id   AF-A0A0D2J065-F1
#
_cell.length_a   1.000
_cell.length_b   1.000
_cell.length_c   1.000
_cell.angle_alpha   90.00
_cell.angle_beta   90.00
_cell.angle_gamma   90.00
#
_symmetry.space_group_name_H-M   'P 1'
#
loop_
_entity.id
_entity.type
_entity.pdbx_description
1 polymer ?
#
loop_
_entity_poly.entity_id
_entity_poly.type
_entity_poly.pdbx_seq_one_letter_code
_entity_poly.pdbx_strand_id
1 'polypeptide(L)'
;MLLDLSQVFARGQDEEHGGLTPGFLEGVRHQRLVRGRAPRHRGVCLGRVSRVTRRGGVVVELLAPVKPGDGIVFDQGAPEAEEEGGSVYEIYAAALEAGPGAAERGDGPQRRQQGQRQQQQQRGREGARQRDGGWVGGGGGGPRLQGEVGDLIWRTKDPSLEGRVRASYESVPAAAARKLPVRVEVAGKLGAPLVLTLVDEEGRRAAAETEVPLQAASSRPMTSDDVIAAVGQLGDNTLGPQSVDLSGLDLAAGLFLPASAFKAVRRAAAEAFLEAVAAHPYAEGLAAGPVLPAMLAEARQAGAGGTPWRVQQQQQQQQQQQQQQQQQVAAALQVEWLEEVILDFLEVHGLKEAVASVQASGRRAVVAMPRVLKPDEQRLLGFYLRLGADGLLLRGAGALQQLAEMGGEGAGVAAGRRGAGQVAAAAAAAVAAAAADEAQQQQQQRQQQDDQGEQQEGAAAPALAPLRVPRLEGDFSLNAANALSAHLLLSSGLSRLALTFDLDAEQHAKLAEALGHEKASQLEAIVHTHVPIFHTEHCVFARFLSEGNSFMDCGHPCESG
;
A
#
# COMPACT_ATOMS: atom_id res chain seq x y z
N MET A 1 24.17 -9.71 3.34
CA MET A 1 23.20 -8.73 3.87
C MET A 1 22.68 -7.79 2.80
N LEU A 2 23.50 -6.94 2.15
CA LEU A 2 23.01 -6.06 1.08
C LEU A 2 22.47 -6.88 -0.12
N LEU A 3 23.19 -7.92 -0.56
CA LEU A 3 22.72 -8.82 -1.62
C LEU A 3 21.45 -9.58 -1.23
N ASP A 4 21.31 -10.03 0.01
CA ASP A 4 20.10 -10.68 0.52
C ASP A 4 18.91 -9.71 0.48
N LEU A 5 19.10 -8.46 0.91
CA LEU A 5 18.07 -7.43 0.81
C LEU A 5 17.73 -7.10 -0.63
N SER A 6 18.72 -6.97 -1.52
CA SER A 6 18.47 -6.76 -2.95
C SER A 6 17.69 -7.93 -3.52
N GLN A 7 18.07 -9.17 -3.20
CA GLN A 7 17.39 -10.37 -3.65
C GLN A 7 15.91 -10.41 -3.26
N VAL A 8 15.52 -9.80 -2.13
CA VAL A 8 14.14 -9.85 -1.62
C VAL A 8 13.34 -8.59 -1.96
N PHE A 9 13.97 -7.42 -2.02
CA PHE A 9 13.26 -6.13 -2.09
C PHE A 9 13.65 -5.26 -3.27
N ALA A 10 14.76 -5.53 -3.97
CA ALA A 10 15.20 -4.66 -5.05
C ALA A 10 14.25 -4.69 -6.25
N ARG A 11 13.79 -3.50 -6.64
CA ARG A 11 13.20 -3.22 -7.94
C ARG A 11 14.29 -2.71 -8.88
N GLY A 12 15.33 -3.50 -9.06
CA GLY A 12 16.48 -3.13 -9.90
C GLY A 12 16.03 -2.65 -11.27
N GLN A 13 16.60 -1.53 -11.73
CA GLN A 13 16.23 -0.89 -13.00
C GLN A 13 17.34 -1.09 -14.05
N ASP A 14 18.60 -1.07 -13.62
CA ASP A 14 19.77 -1.35 -14.45
C ASP A 14 20.96 -1.82 -13.59
N GLU A 15 22.13 -1.96 -14.22
CA GLU A 15 23.38 -2.43 -13.59
C GLU A 15 23.88 -1.51 -12.48
N GLU A 16 23.56 -0.22 -12.54
CA GLU A 16 23.97 0.81 -11.57
C GLU A 16 22.90 1.04 -10.49
N HIS A 17 21.64 0.73 -10.80
CA HIS A 17 20.47 0.99 -9.96
C HIS A 17 19.84 -0.33 -9.51
N GLY A 18 20.47 -0.99 -8.54
CA GLY A 18 20.04 -2.24 -7.92
C GLY A 18 18.81 -2.14 -7.01
N GLY A 19 17.92 -1.15 -7.23
CA GLY A 19 16.60 -1.04 -6.61
C GLY A 19 16.54 -0.68 -5.12
N LEU A 20 17.67 -0.74 -4.40
CA LEU A 20 17.79 -0.24 -3.04
C LEU A 20 18.37 1.17 -3.05
N THR A 21 17.60 2.13 -2.59
CA THR A 21 17.98 3.55 -2.53
C THR A 21 17.58 4.12 -1.17
N PRO A 22 18.34 5.09 -0.62
CA PRO A 22 17.86 5.90 0.51
C PRO A 22 16.64 6.75 0.15
N GLY A 23 16.16 6.68 -1.10
CA GLY A 23 14.97 7.36 -1.56
C GLY A 23 15.20 8.86 -1.61
N PHE A 24 14.19 9.62 -1.23
CA PHE A 24 14.23 11.08 -1.25
C PHE A 24 15.05 11.70 -0.11
N LEU A 25 15.67 10.89 0.78
CA LEU A 25 16.51 11.38 1.87
C LEU A 25 17.73 12.18 1.37
N GLU A 26 18.22 11.87 0.15
CA GLU A 26 19.32 12.61 -0.49
C GLU A 26 18.82 13.74 -1.43
N GLY A 27 17.55 14.11 -1.33
CA GLY A 27 16.90 15.15 -2.12
C GLY A 27 16.05 14.64 -3.30
N VAL A 28 15.37 15.59 -3.97
CA VAL A 28 14.42 15.34 -5.05
C VAL A 28 15.15 15.08 -6.37
N ARG A 29 15.65 13.85 -6.56
CA ARG A 29 16.35 13.42 -7.79
C ARG A 29 15.61 12.28 -8.48
N HIS A 30 14.41 12.59 -9.02
CA HIS A 30 13.50 11.62 -9.64
C HIS A 30 14.19 10.67 -10.63
N GLN A 31 15.00 11.20 -11.56
CA GLN A 31 15.68 10.40 -12.59
C GLN A 31 16.71 9.39 -12.04
N ARG A 32 17.22 9.59 -10.81
CA ARG A 32 18.11 8.64 -10.13
C ARG A 32 17.32 7.59 -9.34
N LEU A 33 16.15 7.97 -8.81
CA LEU A 33 15.35 7.12 -7.94
C LEU A 33 14.37 6.22 -8.71
N VAL A 34 13.84 6.73 -9.82
CA VAL A 34 12.83 6.07 -10.65
C VAL A 34 13.23 6.26 -12.10
N ARG A 35 13.99 5.30 -12.64
CA ARG A 35 14.28 5.25 -14.09
C ARG A 35 13.10 4.77 -14.93
N GLY A 36 12.06 4.21 -14.28
CA GLY A 36 10.81 3.85 -14.92
C GLY A 36 10.94 2.73 -15.97
N ARG A 37 12.02 1.95 -15.94
CA ARG A 37 12.25 0.89 -16.93
C ARG A 37 11.43 -0.35 -16.63
N ALA A 38 11.23 -0.70 -15.36
CA ALA A 38 10.42 -1.85 -14.98
C ALA A 38 9.72 -1.65 -13.63
N PRO A 39 8.43 -2.05 -13.50
CA PRO A 39 7.71 -1.97 -12.22
C PRO A 39 7.94 -3.19 -11.31
N ARG A 40 8.50 -4.29 -11.85
CA ARG A 40 8.61 -5.60 -11.17
C ARG A 40 9.80 -5.66 -10.20
N HIS A 41 9.68 -6.53 -9.20
CA HIS A 41 10.83 -6.94 -8.37
C HIS A 41 11.78 -7.80 -9.23
N ARG A 42 13.08 -7.49 -9.17
CA ARG A 42 14.11 -8.11 -10.03
C ARG A 42 15.15 -8.90 -9.25
N GLY A 43 15.23 -8.74 -7.93
CA GLY A 43 16.32 -9.30 -7.16
C GLY A 43 17.67 -8.68 -7.53
N VAL A 44 18.71 -9.51 -7.69
CA VAL A 44 20.10 -9.04 -7.89
C VAL A 44 20.45 -9.00 -9.39
N CYS A 45 20.96 -7.87 -9.88
CA CYS A 45 21.53 -7.80 -11.24
C CYS A 45 22.76 -8.70 -11.32
N LEU A 46 22.75 -9.69 -12.22
CA LEU A 46 23.89 -10.56 -12.48
C LEU A 46 24.81 -9.96 -13.54
N GLY A 47 24.33 -9.06 -14.39
CA GLY A 47 25.09 -8.39 -15.44
C GLY A 47 24.39 -8.42 -16.78
N ARG A 48 25.13 -8.13 -17.85
CA ARG A 48 24.62 -8.09 -19.23
C ARG A 48 25.13 -9.24 -20.07
N VAL A 49 24.26 -9.77 -20.94
CA VAL A 49 24.64 -10.78 -21.93
C VAL A 49 25.64 -10.17 -22.91
N SER A 50 26.87 -10.66 -22.89
CA SER A 50 27.93 -10.23 -23.82
C SER A 50 27.99 -11.10 -25.07
N ARG A 51 27.57 -12.37 -24.98
CA ARG A 51 27.56 -13.31 -26.10
C ARG A 51 26.54 -14.43 -25.88
N VAL A 52 25.89 -14.84 -26.96
CA VAL A 52 25.06 -16.05 -27.01
C VAL A 52 25.84 -17.16 -27.73
N THR A 53 25.89 -18.36 -27.16
CA THR A 53 26.61 -19.50 -27.74
C THR A 53 25.74 -20.26 -28.75
N ARG A 54 26.37 -20.99 -29.67
CA ARG A 54 25.65 -21.78 -30.69
C ARG A 54 24.75 -22.88 -30.10
N ARG A 55 25.00 -23.28 -28.84
CA ARG A 55 24.20 -24.27 -28.12
C ARG A 55 23.10 -23.64 -27.26
N GLY A 56 22.87 -22.33 -27.38
CA GLY A 56 21.83 -21.62 -26.63
C GLY A 56 22.20 -21.26 -25.19
N GLY A 57 23.50 -21.16 -24.87
CA GLY A 57 23.97 -20.62 -23.58
C GLY A 57 24.28 -19.14 -23.67
N VAL A 58 24.37 -18.46 -22.53
CA VAL A 58 24.71 -17.03 -22.47
C VAL A 58 26.03 -16.82 -21.71
N VAL A 59 26.81 -15.86 -22.18
CA VAL A 59 28.05 -15.40 -21.55
C VAL A 59 27.78 -14.03 -20.97
N VAL A 60 28.17 -13.84 -19.71
CA VAL A 60 27.85 -12.66 -18.92
C VAL A 60 29.10 -12.24 -18.16
N GLU A 61 29.39 -10.95 -18.13
CA GLU A 61 30.32 -10.42 -17.13
C GLU A 61 29.57 -10.28 -15.81
N LEU A 62 29.89 -11.15 -14.85
CA LEU A 62 29.12 -11.25 -13.62
C LEU A 62 29.40 -10.07 -12.67
N LEU A 63 28.36 -9.29 -12.39
CA LEU A 63 28.38 -8.23 -11.37
C LEU A 63 28.15 -8.78 -9.95
N ALA A 64 27.54 -9.97 -9.85
CA ALA A 64 27.22 -10.64 -8.60
C ALA A 64 27.40 -12.17 -8.73
N PRO A 65 27.66 -12.88 -7.62
CA PRO A 65 27.83 -14.32 -7.66
C PRO A 65 26.52 -15.02 -8.02
N VAL A 66 26.62 -16.03 -8.89
CA VAL A 66 25.53 -16.93 -9.30
C VAL A 66 25.94 -18.37 -9.02
N LYS A 67 24.98 -19.23 -8.67
CA LYS A 67 25.22 -20.66 -8.42
C LYS A 67 24.16 -21.55 -9.09
N PRO A 68 24.45 -22.85 -9.32
CA PRO A 68 23.43 -23.81 -9.70
C PRO A 68 22.24 -23.80 -8.74
N GLY A 69 21.03 -23.84 -9.30
CA GLY A 69 19.77 -23.73 -8.60
C GLY A 69 19.23 -22.31 -8.44
N ASP A 70 20.02 -21.27 -8.69
CA ASP A 70 19.51 -19.89 -8.73
C ASP A 70 18.53 -19.74 -9.91
N GLY A 71 17.42 -19.03 -9.71
CA GLY A 71 16.49 -18.66 -10.78
C GLY A 71 16.89 -17.32 -11.38
N ILE A 72 16.86 -17.23 -12.70
CA ILE A 72 17.22 -16.03 -13.46
C ILE A 72 16.11 -15.63 -14.43
N VAL A 73 16.09 -14.34 -14.79
CA VAL A 73 15.24 -13.78 -15.86
C VAL A 73 16.07 -12.87 -16.76
N PHE A 74 15.75 -12.84 -18.05
CA PHE A 74 16.30 -11.92 -19.04
C PHE A 74 15.39 -10.71 -19.17
N ASP A 75 15.98 -9.53 -19.13
CA ASP A 75 15.31 -8.24 -19.25
C ASP A 75 15.77 -7.57 -20.56
N GLN A 76 14.91 -7.69 -21.56
CA GLN A 76 15.03 -7.15 -22.91
C GLN A 76 14.63 -5.66 -23.00
N GLY A 77 14.24 -5.02 -21.88
CA GLY A 77 13.81 -3.63 -21.87
C GLY A 77 12.38 -3.37 -22.34
N ALA A 78 11.58 -4.43 -22.52
CA ALA A 78 10.14 -4.37 -22.85
C ALA A 78 9.30 -4.85 -21.64
N PRO A 79 9.07 -4.00 -20.62
CA PRO A 79 8.40 -4.40 -19.37
C PRO A 79 6.95 -4.88 -19.55
N GLU A 80 6.31 -4.52 -20.67
CA GLU A 80 4.98 -4.95 -21.08
C GLU A 80 4.92 -6.39 -21.62
N ALA A 81 6.06 -6.98 -22.00
CA ALA A 81 6.12 -8.34 -22.51
C ALA A 81 6.29 -9.39 -21.39
N GLU A 82 5.97 -10.65 -21.72
CA GLU A 82 6.37 -11.78 -20.89
C GLU A 82 7.88 -11.94 -20.92
N GLU A 83 8.47 -12.25 -19.76
CA GLU A 83 9.91 -12.29 -19.62
C GLU A 83 10.39 -13.72 -19.53
N GLU A 84 11.42 -14.02 -20.32
CA GLU A 84 11.99 -15.35 -20.33
C GLU A 84 12.95 -15.55 -19.17
N GLY A 85 12.87 -16.71 -18.53
CA GLY A 85 13.71 -17.05 -17.39
C GLY A 85 13.80 -18.55 -17.16
N GLY A 86 14.64 -18.93 -16.19
CA GLY A 86 14.86 -20.33 -15.86
C GLY A 86 15.84 -20.52 -14.71
N SER A 87 16.10 -21.78 -14.37
CA SER A 87 17.08 -22.12 -13.33
C SER A 87 18.47 -22.26 -13.94
N VAL A 88 19.49 -21.84 -13.19
CA VAL A 88 20.89 -22.11 -13.51
C VAL A 88 21.19 -23.58 -13.21
N TYR A 89 21.62 -24.34 -14.20
CA TYR A 89 21.98 -25.75 -14.00
C TYR A 89 23.49 -25.91 -13.84
N GLU A 90 24.26 -25.31 -14.74
CA GLU A 90 25.71 -25.40 -14.74
C GLU A 90 26.34 -24.02 -14.99
N ILE A 91 27.58 -23.85 -14.53
CA ILE A 91 28.39 -22.64 -14.70
C ILE A 91 29.77 -23.06 -15.24
N TYR A 92 30.21 -22.46 -16.33
CA TYR A 92 31.51 -22.72 -16.96
C TYR A 92 32.38 -21.46 -16.97
N ALA A 93 33.70 -21.59 -17.01
CA ALA A 93 34.59 -20.45 -17.23
C ALA A 93 34.58 -20.05 -18.71
N ALA A 94 34.53 -18.74 -19.01
CA ALA A 94 34.47 -18.23 -20.39
C ALA A 94 35.65 -18.70 -21.29
N ALA A 95 36.79 -19.06 -20.71
CA ALA A 95 37.99 -19.51 -21.41
C ALA A 95 37.84 -20.88 -22.11
N LEU A 96 36.81 -21.67 -21.81
CA LEU A 96 36.66 -23.05 -22.30
C LEU A 96 36.15 -23.16 -23.75
N GLU A 97 35.73 -22.07 -24.41
CA GLU A 97 35.32 -22.09 -25.82
C GLU A 97 36.32 -21.44 -26.80
N ALA A 98 37.46 -20.93 -26.32
CA ALA A 98 38.50 -20.35 -27.18
C ALA A 98 39.59 -21.39 -27.52
N GLY A 99 39.33 -22.25 -28.51
CA GLY A 99 40.36 -23.10 -29.12
C GLY A 99 40.01 -23.55 -30.55
N PRO A 100 40.91 -23.42 -31.54
CA PRO A 100 40.69 -23.94 -32.90
C PRO A 100 40.92 -25.46 -32.96
N GLY A 101 40.22 -26.11 -33.89
CA GLY A 101 39.92 -27.54 -33.85
C GLY A 101 41.07 -28.54 -34.04
N ALA A 102 40.80 -29.79 -33.64
CA ALA A 102 41.18 -31.04 -34.30
C ALA A 102 40.62 -32.26 -33.54
N ALA A 103 40.52 -33.38 -34.27
CA ALA A 103 40.29 -34.77 -33.82
C ALA A 103 38.84 -35.26 -33.68
N GLU A 104 38.24 -35.47 -34.86
CA GLU A 104 37.83 -36.77 -35.38
C GLU A 104 37.18 -37.82 -34.45
N ARG A 105 36.05 -38.30 -34.95
CA ARG A 105 35.32 -39.51 -34.58
C ARG A 105 36.24 -40.74 -34.61
N GLY A 106 36.20 -41.53 -33.54
CA GLY A 106 36.71 -42.89 -33.48
C GLY A 106 35.87 -43.71 -32.51
N ASP A 107 35.33 -44.83 -33.01
CA ASP A 107 34.38 -45.75 -32.39
C ASP A 107 34.82 -46.36 -31.04
N GLY A 108 33.86 -46.80 -30.23
CA GLY A 108 34.05 -47.54 -28.96
C GLY A 108 34.61 -48.97 -29.15
N PRO A 109 34.53 -49.91 -28.16
CA PRO A 109 33.73 -49.88 -26.92
C PRO A 109 34.42 -50.49 -25.66
N GLN A 110 33.65 -50.58 -24.56
CA GLN A 110 33.74 -51.57 -23.45
C GLN A 110 34.52 -51.27 -22.14
N ARG A 111 33.71 -51.23 -21.08
CA ARG A 111 33.75 -52.04 -19.83
C ARG A 111 34.62 -51.60 -18.63
N ARG A 112 33.84 -51.40 -17.55
CA ARG A 112 33.92 -52.02 -16.20
C ARG A 112 34.78 -51.35 -15.12
N GLN A 113 34.02 -50.95 -14.09
CA GLN A 113 34.13 -51.32 -12.68
C GLN A 113 35.24 -50.72 -11.80
N GLN A 114 34.73 -50.15 -10.70
CA GLN A 114 35.23 -50.26 -9.32
C GLN A 114 36.54 -49.57 -8.95
N GLY A 115 36.47 -48.79 -7.88
CA GLY A 115 37.68 -48.35 -7.19
C GLY A 115 37.45 -47.20 -6.24
N GLN A 116 36.71 -47.42 -5.16
CA GLN A 116 36.79 -46.60 -3.96
C GLN A 116 38.24 -46.51 -3.46
N ARG A 117 38.60 -45.33 -2.94
CA ARG A 117 39.52 -45.01 -1.83
C ARG A 117 40.08 -43.62 -2.14
N GLN A 118 40.27 -42.67 -1.25
CA GLN A 118 40.03 -42.46 0.18
C GLN A 118 40.77 -41.13 0.43
N GLN A 119 40.17 -40.22 1.22
CA GLN A 119 40.86 -39.33 2.16
C GLN A 119 42.07 -38.49 1.70
N GLN A 120 41.93 -37.17 1.78
CA GLN A 120 42.49 -36.35 2.89
C GLN A 120 42.15 -34.88 2.61
N GLN A 121 41.33 -34.24 3.44
CA GLN A 121 41.79 -33.34 4.51
C GLN A 121 42.85 -32.33 4.03
N GLN A 122 42.44 -31.07 3.86
CA GLN A 122 42.85 -29.99 4.76
C GLN A 122 42.23 -28.63 4.35
N ARG A 123 41.52 -28.05 5.33
CA ARG A 123 41.52 -26.63 5.73
C ARG A 123 41.61 -25.56 4.62
N GLY A 124 40.51 -24.83 4.51
CA GLY A 124 40.49 -23.48 5.08
C GLY A 124 40.60 -22.33 4.08
N ARG A 125 39.65 -21.41 4.30
CA ARG A 125 39.72 -19.97 4.06
C ARG A 125 39.63 -19.45 2.63
N GLU A 126 38.99 -18.28 2.63
CA GLU A 126 38.99 -17.23 1.63
C GLU A 126 37.99 -17.38 0.48
N GLY A 127 36.91 -16.60 0.63
CA GLY A 127 36.03 -16.26 -0.47
C GLY A 127 36.86 -15.73 -1.63
N ALA A 128 36.80 -16.46 -2.74
CA ALA A 128 37.39 -16.02 -3.97
C ALA A 128 36.59 -14.79 -4.45
N ARG A 129 37.20 -13.62 -4.33
CA ARG A 129 36.92 -12.49 -5.23
C ARG A 129 37.32 -12.93 -6.63
N GLN A 130 36.45 -13.62 -7.33
CA GLN A 130 36.71 -14.05 -8.70
C GLN A 130 36.14 -12.99 -9.63
N ARG A 131 36.98 -12.02 -9.96
CA ARG A 131 36.90 -11.31 -11.25
C ARG A 131 37.41 -12.32 -12.27
N ASP A 132 36.50 -12.99 -12.97
CA ASP A 132 36.70 -13.60 -14.30
C ASP A 132 35.36 -14.24 -14.71
N GLY A 133 34.87 -13.83 -15.88
CA GLY A 133 33.50 -14.07 -16.36
C GLY A 133 33.04 -15.53 -16.32
N GLY A 134 31.87 -15.75 -15.72
CA GLY A 134 31.20 -17.05 -15.65
C GLY A 134 30.08 -17.17 -16.69
N TRP A 135 30.01 -18.34 -17.32
CA TRP A 135 28.91 -18.82 -18.17
C TRP A 135 27.74 -19.27 -17.30
N VAL A 136 26.52 -19.06 -17.77
CA VAL A 136 25.31 -19.67 -17.21
C VAL A 136 24.63 -20.41 -18.34
N GLY A 137 24.41 -21.71 -18.19
CA GLY A 137 23.60 -22.43 -19.17
C GLY A 137 22.72 -23.51 -18.59
N GLY A 138 21.57 -23.63 -19.23
CA GLY A 138 20.61 -24.71 -19.03
C GLY A 138 21.05 -25.94 -19.78
N GLY A 139 21.42 -26.99 -19.05
CA GLY A 139 21.64 -28.32 -19.60
C GLY A 139 20.39 -29.17 -19.44
N GLY A 140 19.83 -29.62 -20.58
CA GLY A 140 18.96 -30.80 -20.65
C GLY A 140 17.47 -30.55 -20.92
N GLY A 141 17.07 -30.63 -22.20
CA GLY A 141 15.70 -30.97 -22.62
C GLY A 141 14.59 -29.93 -22.43
N GLY A 142 14.88 -28.76 -21.86
CA GLY A 142 13.93 -27.65 -21.73
C GLY A 142 13.89 -26.71 -22.95
N PRO A 143 12.91 -25.79 -23.02
CA PRO A 143 12.86 -24.74 -24.04
C PRO A 143 14.16 -23.95 -24.08
N ARG A 144 14.63 -23.58 -25.28
CA ARG A 144 15.84 -22.76 -25.46
C ARG A 144 15.57 -21.37 -24.88
N LEU A 145 16.41 -20.92 -23.95
CA LEU A 145 16.38 -19.54 -23.46
C LEU A 145 16.79 -18.58 -24.60
N GLN A 146 15.98 -17.55 -24.88
CA GLN A 146 16.21 -16.54 -25.92
C GLN A 146 16.76 -15.25 -25.31
N GLY A 147 17.89 -15.32 -24.59
CA GLY A 147 18.63 -14.11 -24.23
C GLY A 147 19.35 -13.55 -25.45
N GLU A 148 19.19 -12.27 -25.75
CA GLU A 148 19.92 -11.56 -26.80
C GLU A 148 21.16 -10.84 -26.24
N VAL A 149 22.12 -10.53 -27.11
CA VAL A 149 23.29 -9.74 -26.70
C VAL A 149 22.81 -8.34 -26.31
N GLY A 150 23.13 -7.93 -25.09
CA GLY A 150 22.67 -6.66 -24.54
C GLY A 150 21.61 -6.80 -23.45
N ASP A 151 20.95 -7.95 -23.33
CA ASP A 151 19.94 -8.16 -22.29
C ASP A 151 20.55 -8.14 -20.89
N LEU A 152 19.81 -7.59 -19.93
CA LEU A 152 20.19 -7.71 -18.52
C LEU A 152 19.72 -9.05 -17.97
N ILE A 153 20.54 -9.65 -17.11
CA ILE A 153 20.16 -10.84 -16.37
C ILE A 153 19.98 -10.48 -14.90
N TRP A 154 18.87 -10.92 -14.34
CA TRP A 154 18.53 -10.72 -12.95
C TRP A 154 18.36 -12.07 -12.25
N ARG A 155 18.92 -12.23 -11.05
CA ARG A 155 18.62 -13.37 -10.18
C ARG A 155 17.30 -13.11 -9.48
N THR A 156 16.27 -13.85 -9.86
CA THR A 156 14.91 -13.78 -9.29
C THR A 156 14.73 -14.72 -8.10
N LYS A 157 15.50 -15.81 -8.05
CA LYS A 157 15.38 -16.82 -6.99
C LYS A 157 16.75 -17.27 -6.45
N ASP A 158 16.86 -17.35 -5.14
CA ASP A 158 17.98 -18.00 -4.43
C ASP A 158 17.41 -18.99 -3.41
N PRO A 159 17.33 -20.30 -3.73
CA PRO A 159 16.76 -21.31 -2.84
C PRO A 159 17.44 -21.39 -1.47
N SER A 160 18.74 -21.05 -1.39
CA SER A 160 19.47 -21.07 -0.11
C SER A 160 19.10 -19.89 0.78
N LEU A 161 18.84 -18.71 0.19
CA LEU A 161 18.32 -17.57 0.92
C LEU A 161 16.88 -17.81 1.35
N GLU A 162 16.03 -18.30 0.45
CA GLU A 162 14.64 -18.63 0.76
C GLU A 162 14.54 -19.63 1.92
N GLY A 163 15.36 -20.68 1.91
CA GLY A 163 15.42 -21.64 3.01
C GLY A 163 15.80 -21.00 4.35
N ARG A 164 16.78 -20.09 4.35
CA ARG A 164 17.16 -19.35 5.57
C ARG A 164 16.05 -18.41 6.07
N VAL A 165 15.42 -17.65 5.17
CA VAL A 165 14.33 -16.74 5.51
C VAL A 165 13.13 -17.52 6.02
N ARG A 166 12.77 -18.62 5.35
CA ARG A 166 11.69 -19.52 5.76
C ARG A 166 11.92 -20.11 7.14
N ALA A 167 13.13 -20.61 7.40
CA ALA A 167 13.52 -21.09 8.71
C ALA A 167 13.35 -20.00 9.79
N SER A 168 13.59 -18.72 9.48
CA SER A 168 13.48 -17.65 10.48
C SER A 168 12.07 -17.41 11.04
N TYR A 169 11.01 -17.82 10.32
CA TYR A 169 9.64 -17.73 10.82
C TYR A 169 8.99 -19.10 11.09
N GLU A 170 9.35 -20.16 10.37
CA GLU A 170 8.82 -21.52 10.62
C GLU A 170 9.47 -22.18 11.83
N SER A 171 10.72 -21.84 12.14
CA SER A 171 11.49 -22.43 13.25
C SER A 171 11.61 -21.52 14.47
N VAL A 172 10.76 -20.48 14.57
CA VAL A 172 10.68 -19.64 15.76
C VAL A 172 10.40 -20.56 16.95
N PRO A 173 11.36 -20.73 17.89
CA PRO A 173 11.12 -21.59 19.03
C PRO A 173 9.89 -21.11 19.79
N ALA A 174 9.08 -22.01 20.34
CA ALA A 174 7.88 -21.63 21.10
C ALA A 174 8.16 -20.64 22.25
N ALA A 175 9.40 -20.63 22.77
CA ALA A 175 9.86 -19.68 23.78
C ALA A 175 10.11 -18.25 23.23
N ALA A 176 10.37 -18.11 21.93
CA ALA A 176 10.57 -16.83 21.24
C ALA A 176 9.31 -16.32 20.53
N ALA A 177 8.26 -17.14 20.43
CA ALA A 177 6.96 -16.72 19.91
C ALA A 177 6.31 -15.72 20.88
N ARG A 178 5.87 -14.56 20.36
CA ARG A 178 5.12 -13.57 21.15
C ARG A 178 3.77 -14.18 21.51
N LYS A 179 3.52 -14.35 22.81
CA LYS A 179 2.24 -14.83 23.33
C LYS A 179 1.29 -13.67 23.57
N LEU A 180 0.00 -13.89 23.33
CA LEU A 180 -1.05 -12.95 23.68
C LEU A 180 -1.21 -12.93 25.21
N PRO A 181 -0.97 -11.79 25.88
CA PRO A 181 -1.08 -11.72 27.32
C PRO A 181 -2.54 -11.82 27.77
N VAL A 182 -2.81 -12.69 28.73
CA VAL A 182 -4.14 -12.83 29.33
C VAL A 182 -4.07 -12.87 30.85
N ARG A 183 -5.04 -12.25 31.50
CA ARG A 183 -5.40 -12.48 32.90
C ARG A 183 -6.31 -13.70 32.98
N VAL A 184 -6.05 -14.56 33.94
CA VAL A 184 -6.87 -15.73 34.22
C VAL A 184 -7.64 -15.50 35.51
N GLU A 185 -8.96 -15.58 35.47
CA GLU A 185 -9.83 -15.50 36.64
C GLU A 185 -10.39 -16.90 36.92
N VAL A 186 -10.19 -17.40 38.13
CA VAL A 186 -10.67 -18.71 38.56
C VAL A 186 -11.68 -18.54 39.69
N ALA A 187 -12.88 -19.07 39.49
CA ALA A 187 -13.97 -18.98 40.46
C ALA A 187 -14.64 -20.34 40.70
N GLY A 188 -15.13 -20.55 41.92
CA GLY A 188 -15.86 -21.76 42.27
C GLY A 188 -15.98 -21.98 43.78
N LYS A 189 -16.96 -22.79 44.17
CA LYS A 189 -17.23 -23.17 45.57
C LYS A 189 -17.55 -24.65 45.66
N LEU A 190 -17.50 -25.20 46.88
CA LEU A 190 -17.84 -26.60 47.13
C LEU A 190 -19.22 -26.96 46.56
N GLY A 191 -19.27 -28.03 45.77
CA GLY A 191 -20.48 -28.51 45.11
C GLY A 191 -20.86 -27.81 43.80
N ALA A 192 -20.13 -26.77 43.39
CA ALA A 192 -20.33 -26.05 42.13
C ALA A 192 -19.18 -26.36 41.13
N PRO A 193 -19.40 -26.22 39.82
CA PRO A 193 -18.31 -26.30 38.84
C PRO A 193 -17.27 -25.19 39.08
N LEU A 194 -16.04 -25.45 38.65
CA LEU A 194 -15.00 -24.43 38.56
C LEU A 194 -15.15 -23.70 37.23
N VAL A 195 -15.16 -22.37 37.28
CA VAL A 195 -15.21 -21.48 36.13
C VAL A 195 -13.82 -20.88 35.92
N LEU A 196 -13.29 -20.99 34.71
CA LEU A 196 -12.03 -20.37 34.30
C LEU A 196 -12.33 -19.35 33.20
N THR A 197 -12.03 -18.08 33.47
CA THR A 197 -12.23 -16.97 32.54
C THR A 197 -10.88 -16.42 32.08
N LEU A 198 -10.72 -16.19 30.79
CA LEU A 198 -9.57 -15.52 30.19
C LEU A 198 -9.97 -14.11 29.77
N VAL A 199 -9.13 -13.12 30.11
CA VAL A 199 -9.34 -11.71 29.80
C VAL A 199 -8.06 -11.09 29.25
N ASP A 200 -8.10 -10.37 28.13
CA ASP A 200 -6.94 -9.63 27.64
C ASP A 200 -6.96 -8.13 28.00
N GLU A 201 -5.95 -7.40 27.55
CA GLU A 201 -5.81 -5.96 27.77
C GLU A 201 -6.90 -5.13 27.06
N GLU A 202 -7.52 -5.67 26.01
CA GLU A 202 -8.61 -5.04 25.26
C GLU A 202 -9.99 -5.30 25.92
N GLY A 203 -10.04 -6.12 26.97
CA GLY A 203 -11.26 -6.46 27.70
C GLY A 203 -12.09 -7.56 27.05
N ARG A 204 -11.57 -8.27 26.04
CA ARG A 204 -12.20 -9.48 25.50
C ARG A 204 -12.20 -10.55 26.58
N ARG A 205 -13.29 -11.32 26.67
CA ARG A 205 -13.50 -12.29 27.75
C ARG A 205 -14.11 -13.57 27.20
N ALA A 206 -13.61 -14.71 27.64
CA ALA A 206 -14.25 -16.00 27.40
C ALA A 206 -14.09 -16.88 28.64
N ALA A 207 -15.12 -17.67 28.95
CA ALA A 207 -15.15 -18.53 30.13
C ALA A 207 -15.51 -19.97 29.75
N ALA A 208 -15.00 -20.92 30.52
CA ALA A 208 -15.45 -22.32 30.48
C ALA A 208 -15.63 -22.85 31.89
N GLU A 209 -16.49 -23.86 32.03
CA GLU A 209 -16.82 -24.49 33.30
C GLU A 209 -16.43 -25.97 33.30
N THR A 210 -16.14 -26.53 34.48
CA THR A 210 -15.88 -27.97 34.61
C THR A 210 -17.18 -28.77 34.57
N GLU A 211 -17.17 -29.92 33.88
CA GLU A 211 -18.31 -30.85 33.89
C GLU A 211 -18.55 -31.51 35.26
N VAL A 212 -17.48 -31.65 36.04
CA VAL A 212 -17.53 -32.17 37.42
C VAL A 212 -17.50 -31.02 38.42
N PRO A 213 -18.27 -31.10 39.51
CA PRO A 213 -18.24 -30.07 40.55
C PRO A 213 -16.96 -30.17 41.38
N LEU A 214 -16.59 -29.05 42.02
CA LEU A 214 -15.58 -29.00 43.07
C LEU A 214 -16.04 -29.82 44.28
N GLN A 215 -15.19 -30.73 44.74
CA GLN A 215 -15.49 -31.66 45.81
C GLN A 215 -14.70 -31.32 47.08
N ALA A 216 -15.15 -31.82 48.23
CA ALA A 216 -14.35 -31.75 49.45
C ALA A 216 -13.19 -32.73 49.33
N ALA A 217 -11.98 -32.27 49.63
CA ALA A 217 -10.81 -33.10 49.57
C ALA A 217 -10.88 -34.24 50.61
N SER A 218 -10.77 -35.48 50.15
CA SER A 218 -10.69 -36.65 51.04
C SER A 218 -9.31 -36.86 51.65
N SER A 219 -8.29 -36.17 51.12
CA SER A 219 -6.90 -36.26 51.59
C SER A 219 -6.25 -34.88 51.62
N ARG A 220 -5.63 -34.45 50.51
CA ARG A 220 -5.00 -33.14 50.38
C ARG A 220 -5.89 -32.18 49.58
N PRO A 221 -6.31 -31.04 50.15
CA PRO A 221 -7.00 -30.00 49.39
C PRO A 221 -6.06 -29.30 48.40
N MET A 222 -6.63 -28.78 47.31
CA MET A 222 -5.89 -27.96 46.36
C MET A 222 -5.45 -26.65 47.01
N THR A 223 -4.23 -26.21 46.71
CA THR A 223 -3.68 -24.93 47.15
C THR A 223 -3.70 -23.91 46.01
N SER A 224 -3.46 -22.64 46.32
CA SER A 224 -3.25 -21.59 45.30
C SER A 224 -2.16 -21.97 44.31
N ASP A 225 -1.06 -22.57 44.79
CA ASP A 225 0.07 -22.98 43.96
C ASP A 225 -0.32 -24.14 43.02
N ASP A 226 -1.15 -25.07 43.50
CA ASP A 226 -1.66 -26.17 42.68
C ASP A 226 -2.54 -25.63 41.53
N VAL A 227 -3.35 -24.59 41.77
CA VAL A 227 -4.19 -23.94 40.75
C VAL A 227 -3.34 -23.15 39.76
N ILE A 228 -2.39 -22.34 40.24
CA ILE A 228 -1.47 -21.56 39.39
C ILE A 228 -0.67 -22.51 38.48
N ALA A 229 -0.17 -23.62 39.03
CA ALA A 229 0.55 -24.63 38.25
C ALA A 229 -0.35 -25.30 37.20
N ALA A 230 -1.61 -25.58 37.52
CA ALA A 230 -2.57 -26.16 36.58
C ALA A 230 -2.92 -25.21 35.42
N VAL A 231 -2.99 -23.90 35.69
CA VAL A 231 -3.26 -22.83 34.72
C VAL A 231 -2.04 -22.49 33.85
N GLY A 232 -0.82 -22.55 34.41
CA GLY A 232 0.41 -21.93 33.87
C GLY A 232 0.87 -22.34 32.47
N GLN A 233 0.29 -23.37 31.85
CA GLN A 233 0.39 -23.59 30.41
C GLN A 233 -1.02 -23.69 29.84
N LEU A 234 -1.56 -22.60 29.27
CA LEU A 234 -2.93 -22.48 28.73
C LEU A 234 -3.24 -23.37 27.51
N GLY A 235 -2.63 -24.55 27.41
CA GLY A 235 -2.82 -25.51 26.34
C GLY A 235 -2.06 -25.12 25.07
N ASP A 236 -2.45 -24.02 24.44
CA ASP A 236 -1.84 -23.50 23.23
C ASP A 236 -0.67 -22.54 23.58
N ASN A 237 0.43 -22.64 22.83
CA ASN A 237 1.57 -21.74 22.98
C ASN A 237 1.26 -20.29 22.58
N THR A 238 0.08 -20.05 22.00
CA THR A 238 -0.43 -18.73 21.61
C THR A 238 -0.76 -17.82 22.80
N LEU A 239 -1.23 -18.37 23.93
CA LEU A 239 -1.67 -17.57 25.10
C LEU A 239 -0.62 -17.56 26.22
N GLY A 240 -0.41 -16.39 26.82
CA GLY A 240 0.53 -16.17 27.93
C GLY A 240 -0.19 -15.69 29.19
N PRO A 241 -0.35 -16.52 30.23
CA PRO A 241 -0.96 -16.08 31.48
C PRO A 241 -0.04 -15.06 32.18
N GLN A 242 -0.48 -13.80 32.27
CA GLN A 242 0.26 -12.73 32.97
C GLN A 242 -0.05 -12.68 34.47
N SER A 243 -1.30 -12.93 34.83
CA SER A 243 -1.78 -12.92 36.21
C SER A 243 -2.90 -13.93 36.39
N VAL A 244 -3.01 -14.47 37.61
CA VAL A 244 -4.06 -15.41 38.00
C VAL A 244 -4.78 -14.83 39.20
N ASP A 245 -6.06 -14.54 39.05
CA ASP A 245 -6.96 -14.11 40.11
C ASP A 245 -7.73 -15.33 40.66
N LEU A 246 -7.53 -15.60 41.95
CA LEU A 246 -8.16 -16.70 42.68
C LEU A 246 -9.18 -16.21 43.71
N SER A 247 -9.49 -14.90 43.74
CA SER A 247 -10.39 -14.30 44.74
C SER A 247 -11.80 -14.88 44.71
N GLY A 248 -12.24 -15.40 43.56
CA GLY A 248 -13.52 -16.08 43.39
C GLY A 248 -13.53 -17.56 43.79
N LEU A 249 -12.41 -18.12 44.25
CA LEU A 249 -12.25 -19.53 44.60
C LEU A 249 -12.17 -19.73 46.12
N ASP A 250 -13.14 -20.44 46.69
CA ASP A 250 -13.20 -20.71 48.14
C ASP A 250 -12.24 -21.83 48.58
N LEU A 251 -10.93 -21.56 48.52
CA LEU A 251 -9.89 -22.52 48.92
C LEU A 251 -9.98 -22.93 50.40
N ALA A 252 -10.56 -22.08 51.27
CA ALA A 252 -10.72 -22.36 52.69
C ALA A 252 -11.69 -23.53 52.96
N ALA A 253 -12.60 -23.82 52.02
CA ALA A 253 -13.50 -24.97 52.08
C ALA A 253 -12.83 -26.33 51.80
N GLY A 254 -11.52 -26.36 51.50
CA GLY A 254 -10.79 -27.60 51.28
C GLY A 254 -11.17 -28.30 49.98
N LEU A 255 -11.13 -27.56 48.86
CA LEU A 255 -11.60 -28.00 47.56
C LEU A 255 -10.67 -29.04 46.91
N PHE A 256 -11.24 -29.90 46.07
CA PHE A 256 -10.54 -30.85 45.21
C PHE A 256 -11.17 -30.86 43.81
N LEU A 257 -10.32 -30.92 42.79
CA LEU A 257 -10.69 -31.11 41.41
C LEU A 257 -9.65 -32.01 40.73
N PRO A 258 -10.06 -33.06 40.00
CA PRO A 258 -9.12 -33.91 39.27
C PRO A 258 -8.29 -33.12 38.26
N ALA A 259 -7.01 -33.48 38.10
CA ALA A 259 -6.13 -32.83 37.14
C ALA A 259 -6.62 -32.93 35.68
N SER A 260 -7.38 -33.99 35.34
CA SER A 260 -8.03 -34.14 34.04
C SER A 260 -9.11 -33.08 33.79
N ALA A 261 -9.90 -32.74 34.82
CA ALA A 261 -10.92 -31.70 34.74
C ALA A 261 -10.30 -30.31 34.61
N PHE A 262 -9.19 -30.03 35.31
CA PHE A 262 -8.40 -28.79 35.12
C PHE A 262 -7.88 -28.67 33.68
N LYS A 263 -7.33 -29.76 33.11
CA LYS A 263 -6.85 -29.75 31.72
C LYS A 263 -7.98 -29.50 30.72
N ALA A 264 -9.14 -30.09 30.96
CA ALA A 264 -10.32 -29.94 30.10
C ALA A 264 -10.86 -28.51 30.11
N VAL A 265 -11.15 -27.94 31.29
CA VAL A 265 -11.69 -26.57 31.41
C VAL A 265 -10.72 -25.52 30.89
N ARG A 266 -9.42 -25.69 31.16
CA ARG A 266 -8.38 -24.82 30.63
C ARG A 266 -8.32 -24.82 29.11
N ARG A 267 -8.43 -26.00 28.50
CA ARG A 267 -8.45 -26.15 27.04
C ARG A 267 -9.70 -25.52 26.44
N ALA A 268 -10.87 -25.79 27.02
CA ALA A 268 -12.14 -25.22 26.58
C ALA A 268 -12.13 -23.68 26.67
N ALA A 269 -11.63 -23.12 27.77
CA ALA A 269 -11.51 -21.67 27.92
C ALA A 269 -10.53 -21.06 26.91
N ALA A 270 -9.40 -21.71 26.64
CA ALA A 270 -8.45 -21.26 25.63
C ALA A 270 -9.02 -21.32 24.21
N GLU A 271 -9.72 -22.40 23.86
CA GLU A 271 -10.41 -22.56 22.56
C GLU A 271 -11.49 -21.49 22.38
N ALA A 272 -12.37 -21.29 23.37
CA ALA A 272 -13.41 -20.25 23.33
C ALA A 272 -12.81 -18.84 23.26
N PHE A 273 -11.70 -18.58 23.95
CA PHE A 273 -11.02 -17.29 23.90
C PHE A 273 -10.38 -17.03 22.52
N LEU A 274 -9.71 -18.03 21.94
CA LEU A 274 -9.15 -17.89 20.58
C LEU A 274 -10.23 -17.74 19.52
N GLU A 275 -11.39 -18.38 19.69
CA GLU A 275 -12.56 -18.15 18.84
C GLU A 275 -13.07 -16.70 18.97
N ALA A 276 -13.16 -16.17 20.19
CA ALA A 276 -13.51 -14.76 20.42
C ALA A 276 -12.48 -13.77 19.87
N VAL A 277 -11.19 -14.13 19.84
CA VAL A 277 -10.13 -13.34 19.20
C VAL A 277 -10.21 -13.43 17.67
N ALA A 278 -10.55 -14.60 17.13
CA ALA A 278 -10.71 -14.83 15.69
C ALA A 278 -12.00 -14.22 15.12
N ALA A 279 -13.02 -14.02 15.97
CA ALA A 279 -14.22 -13.25 15.65
C ALA A 279 -13.81 -11.78 15.44
N HIS A 280 -13.49 -11.44 14.20
CA HIS A 280 -13.03 -10.10 13.85
C HIS A 280 -14.15 -9.08 14.11
N PRO A 281 -13.91 -8.00 14.87
CA PRO A 281 -14.92 -6.95 15.08
C PRO A 281 -15.37 -6.22 13.81
N TYR A 282 -14.76 -6.49 12.64
CA TYR A 282 -15.23 -5.97 11.35
C TYR A 282 -16.41 -6.77 10.79
N ALA A 283 -16.80 -7.91 11.38
CA ALA A 283 -17.94 -8.71 10.92
C ALA A 283 -19.25 -8.43 11.68
N GLU A 284 -19.19 -7.80 12.86
CA GLU A 284 -20.39 -7.35 13.58
C GLU A 284 -20.98 -6.12 12.89
N GLY A 285 -22.23 -6.22 12.45
CA GLY A 285 -22.95 -5.13 11.77
C GLY A 285 -22.90 -5.19 10.23
N LEU A 286 -22.01 -6.00 9.65
CA LEU A 286 -22.02 -6.22 8.20
C LEU A 286 -23.28 -7.02 7.81
N ALA A 287 -24.09 -6.41 6.94
CA ALA A 287 -25.25 -7.07 6.41
C ALA A 287 -24.86 -8.31 5.58
N ALA A 288 -25.55 -9.42 5.80
CA ALA A 288 -25.33 -10.68 5.08
C ALA A 288 -25.68 -10.63 3.57
N GLY A 289 -26.10 -9.46 3.07
CA GLY A 289 -26.45 -9.23 1.67
C GLY A 289 -26.46 -7.73 1.32
N PRO A 290 -26.69 -7.38 0.05
CA PRO A 290 -26.65 -5.99 -0.42
C PRO A 290 -27.69 -5.09 0.27
N VAL A 291 -27.25 -4.05 0.98
CA VAL A 291 -28.13 -3.11 1.70
C VAL A 291 -28.52 -1.87 0.90
N LEU A 292 -27.79 -1.58 -0.17
CA LEU A 292 -27.97 -0.37 -0.99
C LEU A 292 -29.42 -0.17 -1.48
N PRO A 293 -30.18 -1.20 -1.93
CA PRO A 293 -31.55 -0.99 -2.38
C PRO A 293 -32.49 -0.48 -1.28
N ALA A 294 -32.32 -0.95 -0.05
CA ALA A 294 -33.11 -0.53 1.10
C ALA A 294 -32.76 0.89 1.54
N MET A 295 -31.45 1.19 1.63
CA MET A 295 -30.97 2.54 1.98
C MET A 295 -31.42 3.60 0.97
N LEU A 296 -31.40 3.29 -0.34
CA LEU A 296 -31.90 4.18 -1.38
C LEU A 296 -33.41 4.41 -1.28
N ALA A 297 -34.18 3.40 -0.86
CA ALA A 297 -35.61 3.53 -0.65
C ALA A 297 -35.92 4.43 0.56
N GLU A 298 -35.20 4.26 1.67
CA GLU A 298 -35.32 5.10 2.87
C GLU A 298 -34.92 6.55 2.59
N ALA A 299 -33.79 6.78 1.90
CA ALA A 299 -33.35 8.12 1.51
C ALA A 299 -34.35 8.84 0.60
N ARG A 300 -35.01 8.11 -0.32
CA ARG A 300 -36.08 8.66 -1.17
C ARG A 300 -37.34 9.01 -0.36
N GLN A 301 -37.67 8.21 0.66
CA GLN A 301 -38.81 8.47 1.54
C GLN A 301 -38.56 9.62 2.51
N ALA A 302 -37.30 9.87 2.88
CA ALA A 302 -36.89 10.95 3.78
C ALA A 302 -36.88 12.36 3.13
N GLY A 303 -37.22 12.49 1.83
CA GLY A 303 -37.10 13.75 1.11
C GLY A 303 -38.15 14.81 1.48
N ALA A 304 -37.78 15.78 2.32
CA ALA A 304 -38.10 17.23 2.20
C ALA A 304 -37.74 17.98 3.50
N GLY A 305 -36.46 18.25 3.71
CA GLY A 305 -36.00 19.01 4.87
C GLY A 305 -34.68 19.73 4.63
N GLY A 306 -34.61 20.62 3.63
CA GLY A 306 -33.58 21.66 3.53
C GLY A 306 -32.11 21.24 3.45
N THR A 307 -31.77 19.96 3.36
CA THR A 307 -30.37 19.53 3.28
C THR A 307 -29.80 19.82 1.88
N PRO A 308 -28.71 20.60 1.77
CA PRO A 308 -28.15 20.99 0.49
C PRO A 308 -27.42 19.81 -0.16
N TRP A 309 -27.80 19.48 -1.40
CA TRP A 309 -27.19 18.40 -2.18
C TRP A 309 -26.00 18.91 -3.00
N ARG A 310 -25.00 18.06 -3.22
CA ARG A 310 -23.74 18.38 -3.92
C ARG A 310 -23.37 17.31 -4.93
N VAL A 311 -22.65 17.70 -5.97
CA VAL A 311 -22.10 16.79 -7.00
C VAL A 311 -20.62 17.07 -7.14
N GLN A 312 -19.82 16.02 -6.99
CA GLN A 312 -18.40 16.02 -7.30
C GLN A 312 -18.22 15.49 -8.72
N GLN A 313 -17.54 16.25 -9.59
CA GLN A 313 -17.21 15.75 -10.91
C GLN A 313 -16.11 14.71 -10.81
N GLN A 314 -16.31 13.59 -11.50
CA GLN A 314 -15.41 12.46 -11.44
C GLN A 314 -14.65 12.25 -12.74
N GLN A 315 -13.37 11.93 -12.60
CA GLN A 315 -12.44 11.71 -13.70
C GLN A 315 -12.92 10.57 -14.61
N GLN A 316 -12.93 10.82 -15.92
CA GLN A 316 -12.89 9.77 -16.94
C GLN A 316 -11.60 9.95 -17.76
N GLN A 317 -10.84 8.87 -17.92
CA GLN A 317 -9.60 8.85 -18.72
C GLN A 317 -9.95 8.78 -20.21
N GLN A 318 -10.18 9.92 -20.89
CA GLN A 318 -10.12 9.97 -22.36
C GLN A 318 -9.51 11.28 -22.87
N GLN A 319 -8.86 11.20 -24.04
CA GLN A 319 -7.90 12.15 -24.64
C GLN A 319 -8.48 13.51 -25.08
N GLN A 320 -9.61 13.96 -24.51
CA GLN A 320 -10.21 15.30 -24.76
C GLN A 320 -10.58 15.99 -23.43
N GLN A 321 -9.65 15.98 -22.47
CA GLN A 321 -9.91 16.36 -21.08
C GLN A 321 -10.54 17.75 -20.91
N GLN A 322 -10.04 18.77 -21.61
CA GLN A 322 -10.49 20.15 -21.37
C GLN A 322 -11.92 20.42 -21.85
N GLN A 323 -12.28 19.91 -23.04
CA GLN A 323 -13.63 20.08 -23.60
C GLN A 323 -14.64 19.24 -22.80
N GLN A 324 -14.25 18.04 -22.36
CA GLN A 324 -15.10 17.18 -21.54
C GLN A 324 -15.36 17.79 -20.15
N GLN A 325 -14.35 18.38 -19.50
CA GLN A 325 -14.51 19.05 -18.20
C GLN A 325 -15.46 20.27 -18.29
N GLN A 326 -15.30 21.10 -19.32
CA GLN A 326 -16.20 22.23 -19.57
C GLN A 326 -17.66 21.76 -19.82
N GLN A 327 -17.85 20.67 -20.57
CA GLN A 327 -19.17 20.07 -20.79
C GLN A 327 -19.78 19.53 -19.49
N GLN A 328 -18.98 18.88 -18.64
CA GLN A 328 -19.44 18.40 -17.33
C GLN A 328 -19.87 19.54 -16.42
N VAL A 329 -19.13 20.66 -16.40
CA VAL A 329 -19.53 21.87 -15.66
C VAL A 329 -20.84 22.40 -16.21
N ALA A 330 -20.95 22.57 -17.53
CA ALA A 330 -22.19 23.04 -18.15
C ALA A 330 -23.39 22.13 -17.82
N ALA A 331 -23.21 20.80 -17.83
CA ALA A 331 -24.23 19.84 -17.45
C ALA A 331 -24.62 19.95 -15.96
N ALA A 332 -23.65 20.08 -15.05
CA ALA A 332 -23.93 20.30 -13.63
C ALA A 332 -24.74 21.58 -13.40
N LEU A 333 -24.47 22.64 -14.16
CA LEU A 333 -25.19 23.91 -14.07
C LEU A 333 -26.63 23.84 -14.57
N GLN A 334 -27.01 22.79 -15.33
CA GLN A 334 -28.40 22.53 -15.72
C GLN A 334 -29.23 21.90 -14.58
N VAL A 335 -28.59 21.42 -13.51
CA VAL A 335 -29.29 20.80 -12.37
C VAL A 335 -29.72 21.89 -11.38
N GLU A 336 -31.03 22.19 -11.35
CA GLU A 336 -31.57 23.33 -10.58
C GLU A 336 -31.37 23.22 -9.07
N TRP A 337 -31.46 22.01 -8.51
CA TRP A 337 -31.33 21.79 -7.06
C TRP A 337 -29.89 21.81 -6.56
N LEU A 338 -28.90 21.87 -7.45
CA LEU A 338 -27.50 21.82 -7.09
C LEU A 338 -27.02 23.19 -6.58
N GLU A 339 -26.61 23.25 -5.32
CA GLU A 339 -26.15 24.50 -4.68
C GLU A 339 -24.65 24.72 -4.80
N GLU A 340 -23.89 23.65 -5.05
CA GLU A 340 -22.44 23.67 -5.07
C GLU A 340 -21.87 22.67 -6.07
N VAL A 341 -20.82 23.09 -6.76
CA VAL A 341 -20.07 22.27 -7.72
C VAL A 341 -18.63 22.15 -7.23
N ILE A 342 -18.17 20.92 -7.03
CA ILE A 342 -16.77 20.61 -6.74
C ILE A 342 -16.03 20.35 -8.07
N LEU A 343 -15.04 21.19 -8.36
CA LEU A 343 -14.20 21.17 -9.55
C LEU A 343 -12.93 20.35 -9.28
N ASP A 344 -12.86 19.14 -9.81
CA ASP A 344 -11.70 18.25 -9.70
C ASP A 344 -10.99 18.08 -11.04
N PHE A 345 -10.11 19.04 -11.35
CA PHE A 345 -9.35 19.04 -12.59
C PHE A 345 -8.00 18.35 -12.38
N LEU A 346 -7.61 17.47 -13.31
CA LEU A 346 -6.28 16.85 -13.30
C LEU A 346 -5.18 17.89 -13.53
N GLU A 347 -5.44 18.80 -14.48
CA GLU A 347 -4.56 19.93 -14.80
C GLU A 347 -5.28 21.24 -14.52
N VAL A 348 -4.52 22.28 -14.16
CA VAL A 348 -5.10 23.57 -13.79
C VAL A 348 -5.65 24.40 -14.98
N HIS A 349 -5.52 23.90 -16.21
CA HIS A 349 -6.01 24.55 -17.42
C HIS A 349 -7.54 24.63 -17.46
N GLY A 350 -8.12 25.81 -17.67
CA GLY A 350 -9.57 26.00 -17.71
C GLY A 350 -10.26 26.09 -16.34
N LEU A 351 -9.52 25.88 -15.25
CA LEU A 351 -10.07 25.85 -13.89
C LEU A 351 -10.58 27.22 -13.43
N LYS A 352 -9.90 28.31 -13.82
CA LYS A 352 -10.31 29.67 -13.48
C LYS A 352 -11.64 30.03 -14.15
N GLU A 353 -11.80 29.66 -15.41
CA GLU A 353 -13.02 29.86 -16.19
C GLU A 353 -14.17 29.03 -15.62
N ALA A 354 -13.90 27.79 -15.19
CA ALA A 354 -14.89 26.94 -14.53
C ALA A 354 -15.36 27.53 -13.19
N VAL A 355 -14.44 28.01 -12.34
CA VAL A 355 -14.79 28.70 -11.08
C VAL A 355 -15.71 29.90 -11.36
N ALA A 356 -15.33 30.76 -12.31
CA ALA A 356 -16.12 31.93 -12.67
C ALA A 356 -17.51 31.57 -13.23
N SER A 357 -17.60 30.51 -14.05
CA SER A 357 -18.86 30.01 -14.61
C SER A 357 -19.83 29.51 -13.52
N VAL A 358 -19.32 28.73 -12.57
CA VAL A 358 -20.12 28.24 -11.43
C VAL A 358 -20.61 29.39 -10.57
N GLN A 359 -19.72 30.32 -10.21
CA GLN A 359 -20.07 31.50 -9.39
C GLN A 359 -21.07 32.43 -10.10
N ALA A 360 -20.92 32.64 -11.41
CA ALA A 360 -21.86 33.44 -12.20
C ALA A 360 -23.27 32.83 -12.26
N SER A 361 -23.40 31.52 -12.05
CA SER A 361 -24.69 30.84 -11.93
C SER A 361 -25.35 30.99 -10.54
N GLY A 362 -24.68 31.65 -9.59
CA GLY A 362 -25.16 31.81 -8.22
C GLY A 362 -24.89 30.60 -7.32
N ARG A 363 -24.09 29.62 -7.77
CA ARG A 363 -23.72 28.41 -7.02
C ARG A 363 -22.33 28.56 -6.41
N ARG A 364 -22.05 27.80 -5.35
CA ARG A 364 -20.70 27.76 -4.75
C ARG A 364 -19.76 26.96 -5.63
N ALA A 365 -18.57 27.50 -5.90
CA ALA A 365 -17.48 26.82 -6.58
C ALA A 365 -16.44 26.36 -5.56
N VAL A 366 -16.31 25.04 -5.40
CA VAL A 366 -15.27 24.43 -4.56
C VAL A 366 -14.23 23.79 -5.48
N VAL A 367 -12.94 23.97 -5.19
CA VAL A 367 -11.87 23.43 -6.03
C VAL A 367 -11.11 22.33 -5.29
N ALA A 368 -11.00 21.15 -5.90
CA ALA A 368 -10.23 20.04 -5.34
C ALA A 368 -8.72 20.26 -5.52
N MET A 369 -7.99 20.31 -4.40
CA MET A 369 -6.54 20.43 -4.39
C MET A 369 -5.85 19.11 -4.70
N PRO A 370 -4.60 19.07 -5.20
CA PRO A 370 -3.88 17.81 -5.42
C PRO A 370 -3.73 17.01 -4.12
N ARG A 371 -3.73 15.67 -4.22
CA ARG A 371 -3.56 14.78 -3.04
C ARG A 371 -2.17 14.88 -2.40
N VAL A 372 -1.17 15.21 -3.21
CA VAL A 372 0.23 15.33 -2.79
C VAL A 372 0.76 16.67 -3.27
N LEU A 373 1.32 17.45 -2.36
CA LEU A 373 2.14 18.61 -2.67
C LEU A 373 3.61 18.21 -2.50
N LYS A 374 4.40 18.29 -3.57
CA LYS A 374 5.83 17.97 -3.52
C LYS A 374 6.61 19.13 -2.88
N PRO A 375 7.83 18.88 -2.37
CA PRO A 375 8.75 19.95 -2.02
C PRO A 375 8.88 20.96 -3.16
N ASP A 376 8.97 22.24 -2.82
CA ASP A 376 9.07 23.40 -3.73
C ASP A 376 7.81 23.74 -4.56
N GLU A 377 6.70 23.00 -4.37
CA GLU A 377 5.41 23.29 -5.00
C GLU A 377 4.55 24.30 -4.21
N GLN A 378 5.09 25.01 -3.21
CA GLN A 378 4.31 25.96 -2.39
C GLN A 378 3.68 27.10 -3.21
N ARG A 379 4.19 27.36 -4.43
CA ARG A 379 3.58 28.32 -5.36
C ARG A 379 2.23 27.86 -5.91
N LEU A 380 1.94 26.55 -5.94
CA LEU A 380 0.63 26.02 -6.33
C LEU A 380 -0.44 26.49 -5.34
N LEU A 381 -0.14 26.55 -4.05
CA LEU A 381 -1.09 27.06 -3.06
C LEU A 381 -1.50 28.50 -3.37
N GLY A 382 -0.53 29.35 -3.72
CA GLY A 382 -0.80 30.73 -4.15
C GLY A 382 -1.57 30.82 -5.47
N PHE A 383 -1.51 29.80 -6.35
CA PHE A 383 -2.37 29.70 -7.52
C PHE A 383 -3.83 29.38 -7.12
N TYR A 384 -4.04 28.36 -6.28
CA TYR A 384 -5.39 27.99 -5.81
C TYR A 384 -6.08 29.14 -5.06
N LEU A 385 -5.35 29.87 -4.22
CA LEU A 385 -5.88 31.06 -3.54
C LEU A 385 -6.26 32.20 -4.51
N ARG A 386 -5.55 32.32 -5.65
CA ARG A 386 -5.83 33.33 -6.69
C ARG A 386 -7.02 32.97 -7.58
N LEU A 387 -7.50 31.73 -7.55
CA LEU A 387 -8.71 31.34 -8.27
C LEU A 387 -9.95 32.07 -7.75
N GLY A 388 -9.96 32.45 -6.47
CA GLY A 388 -11.12 33.09 -5.84
C GLY A 388 -12.30 32.13 -5.68
N ALA A 389 -12.04 30.83 -5.58
CA ALA A 389 -13.06 29.81 -5.29
C ALA A 389 -13.69 30.04 -3.90
N ASP A 390 -14.95 29.63 -3.74
CA ASP A 390 -15.69 29.77 -2.47
C ASP A 390 -15.18 28.77 -1.41
N GLY A 391 -14.57 27.67 -1.85
CA GLY A 391 -13.90 26.71 -0.99
C GLY A 391 -12.79 25.92 -1.68
N LEU A 392 -11.95 25.29 -0.86
CA LEU A 392 -10.94 24.34 -1.27
C LEU A 392 -11.24 22.97 -0.65
N LEU A 393 -11.36 21.95 -1.51
CA LEU A 393 -11.46 20.56 -1.08
C LEU A 393 -10.05 19.98 -0.94
N LEU A 394 -9.64 19.73 0.30
CA LEU A 394 -8.33 19.25 0.70
C LEU A 394 -8.31 17.73 0.69
N ARG A 395 -7.37 17.18 -0.07
CA ARG A 395 -7.20 15.73 -0.28
C ARG A 395 -5.91 15.17 0.33
N GLY A 396 -5.23 15.96 1.15
CA GLY A 396 -3.99 15.60 1.83
C GLY A 396 -3.69 16.52 3.00
N ALA A 397 -3.20 15.95 4.11
CA ALA A 397 -2.96 16.68 5.35
C ALA A 397 -1.91 17.80 5.22
N GLY A 398 -0.97 17.69 4.28
CA GLY A 398 0.06 18.71 4.05
C GLY A 398 -0.52 20.06 3.60
N ALA A 399 -1.56 20.05 2.75
CA ALA A 399 -2.22 21.29 2.32
C ALA A 399 -3.02 21.93 3.48
N LEU A 400 -3.69 21.10 4.28
CA LEU A 400 -4.41 21.54 5.49
C LEU A 400 -3.46 22.22 6.48
N GLN A 401 -2.31 21.59 6.77
CA GLN A 401 -1.32 22.17 7.66
C GLN A 401 -0.79 23.52 7.14
N GLN A 402 -0.42 23.61 5.86
CA GLN A 402 0.08 24.87 5.28
C GLN A 402 -0.95 26.00 5.35
N LEU A 403 -2.22 25.70 5.09
CA LEU A 403 -3.31 26.69 5.17
C LEU A 403 -3.60 27.08 6.62
N ALA A 404 -3.54 26.15 7.56
CA ALA A 404 -3.66 26.44 8.99
C ALA A 404 -2.52 27.35 9.49
N GLU A 405 -1.27 27.11 9.05
CA GLU A 405 -0.11 27.96 9.35
C GLU A 405 -0.23 29.37 8.76
N MET A 406 -1.00 29.53 7.68
CA MET A 406 -1.35 30.84 7.10
C MET A 406 -2.49 31.55 7.84
N GLY A 407 -3.02 30.96 8.92
CA GLY A 407 -4.11 31.50 9.73
C GLY A 407 -5.47 30.84 9.50
N GLY A 408 -5.55 29.82 8.63
CA GLY A 408 -6.77 29.08 8.36
C GLY A 408 -7.81 29.86 7.55
N GLU A 409 -9.04 29.33 7.50
CA GLU A 409 -10.17 29.93 6.81
C GLU A 409 -10.36 31.42 7.17
N GLY A 410 -10.54 32.27 6.16
CA GLY A 410 -10.76 33.70 6.30
C GLY A 410 -9.50 34.54 6.52
N ALA A 411 -8.33 33.93 6.76
CA ALA A 411 -7.08 34.64 6.95
C ALA A 411 -6.62 35.39 5.69
N GLY A 412 -6.11 36.60 5.89
CA GLY A 412 -5.52 37.41 4.83
C GLY A 412 -4.07 37.00 4.56
N VAL A 413 -3.76 36.59 3.34
CA VAL A 413 -2.43 36.20 2.91
C VAL A 413 -1.80 37.36 2.14
N ALA A 414 -0.66 37.86 2.64
CA ALA A 414 0.10 38.90 1.95
C ALA A 414 0.55 38.36 0.58
N ALA A 415 0.21 39.06 -0.50
CA ALA A 415 0.69 38.78 -1.84
C ALA A 415 2.21 39.07 -1.91
N GLY A 416 3.01 38.14 -1.42
CA GLY A 416 4.45 38.31 -1.25
C GLY A 416 5.18 38.40 -2.60
N ARG A 417 5.62 39.60 -2.96
CA ARG A 417 6.73 39.82 -3.90
C ARG A 417 8.02 39.24 -3.29
N ARG A 418 8.32 37.96 -3.49
CA ARG A 418 9.71 37.47 -3.46
C ARG A 418 9.94 36.57 -4.66
N GLY A 419 10.69 37.08 -5.64
CA GLY A 419 11.30 36.28 -6.71
C GLY A 419 10.68 36.35 -8.11
N ALA A 420 9.96 37.42 -8.47
CA ALA A 420 9.37 37.54 -9.82
C ALA A 420 10.40 37.79 -10.95
N GLY A 421 11.64 38.22 -10.64
CA GLY A 421 12.62 38.66 -11.65
C GLY A 421 13.55 37.59 -12.24
N GLN A 422 13.63 36.38 -11.68
CA GLN A 422 14.56 35.34 -12.17
C GLN A 422 13.91 33.96 -12.33
N VAL A 423 12.59 33.85 -12.18
CA VAL A 423 11.87 32.56 -12.20
C VAL A 423 10.73 32.51 -13.24
N ALA A 424 10.48 33.61 -13.96
CA ALA A 424 9.59 33.61 -15.14
C ALA A 424 10.13 32.71 -16.27
N ALA A 425 11.46 32.57 -16.37
CA ALA A 425 12.10 31.66 -17.33
C ALA A 425 11.91 30.16 -16.97
N ALA A 426 11.71 29.83 -15.69
CA ALA A 426 11.57 28.43 -15.25
C ALA A 426 10.12 27.91 -15.36
N ALA A 427 9.12 28.78 -15.16
CA ALA A 427 7.71 28.43 -15.36
C ALA A 427 7.35 28.24 -16.84
N ALA A 428 7.96 29.04 -17.74
CA ALA A 428 7.88 28.82 -19.18
C ALA A 428 8.54 27.49 -19.60
N ALA A 429 9.62 27.08 -18.94
CA ALA A 429 10.30 25.80 -19.21
C ALA A 429 9.52 24.57 -18.74
N ALA A 430 8.76 24.67 -17.63
CA ALA A 430 7.96 23.56 -17.12
C ALA A 430 6.67 23.30 -17.93
N VAL A 431 6.07 24.35 -18.50
CA VAL A 431 4.93 24.23 -19.43
C VAL A 431 5.40 23.78 -20.82
N ALA A 432 6.61 24.17 -21.26
CA ALA A 432 7.19 23.73 -22.52
C ALA A 432 7.66 22.27 -22.52
N ALA A 433 7.99 21.69 -21.36
CA ALA A 433 8.42 20.30 -21.26
C ALA A 433 7.28 19.26 -21.39
N ALA A 434 6.02 19.70 -21.35
CA ALA A 434 4.84 18.84 -21.44
C ALA A 434 4.15 18.86 -22.83
N ALA A 435 4.65 19.64 -23.79
CA ALA A 435 4.04 19.79 -25.13
C ALA A 435 5.04 19.55 -26.28
N ALA A 436 5.93 18.57 -26.11
CA ALA A 436 6.88 18.16 -27.14
C ALA A 436 6.39 16.90 -27.89
N ASP A 437 5.33 17.04 -28.70
CA ASP A 437 5.18 16.24 -29.93
C ASP A 437 4.28 16.84 -31.05
N GLU A 438 3.80 18.08 -30.93
CA GLU A 438 3.02 18.75 -32.01
C GLU A 438 3.56 20.13 -32.45
N ALA A 439 4.72 20.53 -31.95
CA ALA A 439 5.25 21.89 -32.10
C ALA A 439 6.29 22.07 -33.24
N GLN A 440 6.23 21.27 -34.32
CA GLN A 440 7.13 21.45 -35.48
C GLN A 440 6.45 22.03 -36.73
N GLN A 441 5.11 22.12 -36.77
CA GLN A 441 4.37 22.69 -37.91
C GLN A 441 3.89 24.14 -37.72
N GLN A 442 3.91 24.71 -36.51
CA GLN A 442 3.46 26.10 -36.27
C GLN A 442 4.59 27.13 -36.10
N GLN A 443 5.86 26.71 -36.20
CA GLN A 443 7.01 27.61 -36.00
C GLN A 443 7.36 28.46 -37.23
N GLN A 444 6.79 28.17 -38.42
CA GLN A 444 7.01 28.97 -39.63
C GLN A 444 6.07 30.18 -39.78
N GLN A 445 5.04 30.35 -38.93
CA GLN A 445 4.09 31.47 -39.05
C GLN A 445 4.24 32.59 -38.01
N ARG A 446 5.07 32.44 -36.98
CA ARG A 446 5.24 33.48 -35.93
C ARG A 446 6.42 34.43 -36.15
N GLN A 447 7.26 34.22 -37.16
CA GLN A 447 8.45 35.04 -37.43
C GLN A 447 8.20 36.29 -38.28
N GLN A 448 6.95 36.78 -38.39
CA GLN A 448 6.63 37.99 -39.15
C GLN A 448 5.75 39.02 -38.39
N GLN A 449 5.58 38.91 -37.07
CA GLN A 449 4.74 39.87 -36.31
C GLN A 449 5.42 40.57 -35.12
N ASP A 450 6.71 40.35 -34.88
CA ASP A 450 7.44 40.97 -33.75
C ASP A 450 8.33 42.16 -34.17
N ASP A 451 7.79 43.12 -34.93
CA ASP A 451 8.55 44.35 -35.25
C ASP A 451 7.75 45.66 -35.11
N GLN A 452 6.56 45.62 -34.50
CA GLN A 452 5.75 46.83 -34.25
C GLN A 452 4.99 46.73 -32.91
N GLY A 453 5.72 46.82 -31.79
CA GLY A 453 5.08 46.82 -30.47
C GLY A 453 5.93 47.34 -29.31
N GLU A 454 7.19 47.71 -29.52
CA GLU A 454 8.02 48.31 -28.48
C GLU A 454 7.94 49.84 -28.52
N GLN A 455 6.83 50.40 -28.02
CA GLN A 455 6.76 51.79 -27.53
C GLN A 455 5.38 52.09 -26.94
N GLN A 456 5.11 51.60 -25.73
CA GLN A 456 4.28 52.23 -24.69
C GLN A 456 3.94 51.18 -23.62
N GLU A 457 4.54 51.29 -22.43
CA GLU A 457 3.87 50.94 -21.17
C GLU A 457 4.76 51.32 -19.97
N GLY A 458 4.83 52.62 -19.70
CA GLY A 458 5.18 53.16 -18.40
C GLY A 458 3.90 53.43 -17.59
N ALA A 459 3.21 52.38 -17.14
CA ALA A 459 2.09 52.49 -16.21
C ALA A 459 2.30 51.51 -15.06
N ALA A 460 2.32 52.04 -13.83
CA ALA A 460 2.49 51.25 -12.62
C ALA A 460 1.37 50.19 -12.51
N ALA A 461 1.77 48.92 -12.44
CA ALA A 461 0.84 47.80 -12.24
C ALA A 461 0.01 48.00 -10.94
N PRO A 462 -1.31 47.77 -10.97
CA PRO A 462 -2.16 47.95 -9.80
C PRO A 462 -1.73 47.00 -8.67
N ALA A 463 -1.84 47.47 -7.43
CA ALA A 463 -1.58 46.66 -6.24
C ALA A 463 -2.51 45.42 -6.25
N LEU A 464 -1.91 44.23 -6.22
CA LEU A 464 -2.66 42.97 -6.15
C LEU A 464 -3.51 42.95 -4.87
N ALA A 465 -4.80 42.66 -5.01
CA ALA A 465 -5.71 42.53 -3.88
C ALA A 465 -5.17 41.48 -2.87
N PRO A 466 -5.37 41.69 -1.56
CA PRO A 466 -4.97 40.71 -0.55
C PRO A 466 -5.72 39.41 -0.78
N LEU A 467 -4.97 38.30 -0.86
CA LEU A 467 -5.56 36.97 -1.01
C LEU A 467 -6.18 36.56 0.33
N ARG A 468 -7.27 35.79 0.28
CA ARG A 468 -7.88 35.20 1.47
C ARG A 468 -7.94 33.70 1.33
N VAL A 469 -7.76 33.01 2.44
CA VAL A 469 -8.04 31.58 2.52
C VAL A 469 -9.56 31.39 2.48
N PRO A 470 -10.10 30.66 1.49
CA PRO A 470 -11.54 30.41 1.40
C PRO A 470 -11.93 29.29 2.38
N ARG A 471 -13.17 28.81 2.28
CA ARG A 471 -13.65 27.71 3.13
C ARG A 471 -12.81 26.45 2.92
N LEU A 472 -12.46 25.74 3.99
CA LEU A 472 -11.67 24.51 3.90
C LEU A 472 -12.57 23.29 4.10
N GLU A 473 -12.61 22.39 3.13
CA GLU A 473 -13.38 21.15 3.17
C GLU A 473 -12.45 19.94 3.06
N GLY A 474 -12.69 18.88 3.82
CA GLY A 474 -11.92 17.65 3.78
C GLY A 474 -12.55 16.59 2.90
N ASP A 475 -11.77 16.02 1.99
CA ASP A 475 -12.20 14.92 1.12
C ASP A 475 -12.10 13.56 1.82
N PHE A 476 -12.83 12.56 1.31
CA PHE A 476 -12.76 11.18 1.78
C PHE A 476 -11.32 10.64 1.82
N SER A 477 -10.46 11.12 0.92
CA SER A 477 -9.05 10.71 0.82
C SER A 477 -8.16 11.17 1.97
N LEU A 478 -8.65 12.01 2.90
CA LEU A 478 -7.99 12.26 4.19
C LEU A 478 -8.07 11.06 5.15
N ASN A 479 -8.83 10.03 4.78
CA ASN A 479 -8.95 8.74 5.45
C ASN A 479 -9.39 8.84 6.93
N ALA A 480 -10.44 9.61 7.18
CA ALA A 480 -11.04 9.74 8.50
C ALA A 480 -11.90 8.49 8.84
N ALA A 481 -11.24 7.42 9.30
CA ALA A 481 -11.87 6.14 9.61
C ALA A 481 -12.38 5.98 11.06
N ASN A 482 -12.23 6.98 11.93
CA ASN A 482 -12.70 6.91 13.31
C ASN A 482 -12.92 8.30 13.91
N ALA A 483 -13.56 8.36 15.09
CA ALA A 483 -13.88 9.62 15.75
C ALA A 483 -12.63 10.45 16.12
N LEU A 484 -11.49 9.81 16.43
CA LEU A 484 -10.26 10.54 16.77
C LEU A 484 -9.67 11.26 15.54
N SER A 485 -9.57 10.57 14.41
CA SER A 485 -9.06 11.16 13.17
C SER A 485 -10.01 12.23 12.63
N ALA A 486 -11.32 11.98 12.64
CA ALA A 486 -12.33 12.98 12.25
C ALA A 486 -12.28 14.22 13.16
N HIS A 487 -12.20 14.03 14.49
CA HIS A 487 -12.08 15.13 15.44
C HIS A 487 -10.82 15.95 15.19
N LEU A 488 -9.67 15.30 14.97
CA LEU A 488 -8.39 15.97 14.70
C LEU A 488 -8.48 16.83 13.44
N LEU A 489 -8.99 16.27 12.34
CA LEU A 489 -9.09 16.97 11.06
C LEU A 489 -10.04 18.16 11.13
N LEU A 490 -11.21 18.01 11.75
CA LEU A 490 -12.15 19.13 11.97
C LEU A 490 -11.53 20.22 12.85
N SER A 491 -10.86 19.83 13.93
CA SER A 491 -10.19 20.78 14.84
C SER A 491 -8.99 21.48 14.20
N SER A 492 -8.50 20.98 13.06
CA SER A 492 -7.40 21.60 12.29
C SER A 492 -7.89 22.71 11.35
N GLY A 493 -9.17 23.08 11.42
CA GLY A 493 -9.74 24.21 10.67
C GLY A 493 -10.56 23.81 9.44
N LEU A 494 -10.97 22.55 9.33
CA LEU A 494 -11.93 22.14 8.31
C LEU A 494 -13.35 22.55 8.73
N SER A 495 -14.06 23.17 7.80
CA SER A 495 -15.47 23.53 7.94
C SER A 495 -16.43 22.41 7.54
N ARG A 496 -15.90 21.34 6.93
CA ARG A 496 -16.61 20.11 6.56
C ARG A 496 -15.64 18.96 6.33
N LEU A 497 -16.06 17.72 6.56
CA LEU A 497 -15.26 16.53 6.30
C LEU A 497 -16.11 15.39 5.73
N ALA A 498 -15.79 14.94 4.52
CA ALA A 498 -16.27 13.67 4.00
C ALA A 498 -15.46 12.51 4.62
N LEU A 499 -16.17 11.50 5.13
CA LEU A 499 -15.54 10.31 5.71
C LEU A 499 -15.03 9.35 4.62
N THR A 500 -14.13 8.43 5.02
CA THR A 500 -13.57 7.42 4.11
C THR A 500 -14.62 6.41 3.65
N PHE A 501 -14.40 5.79 2.49
CA PHE A 501 -15.21 4.67 2.00
C PHE A 501 -14.96 3.35 2.73
N ASP A 502 -13.98 3.31 3.64
CA ASP A 502 -13.72 2.13 4.48
C ASP A 502 -14.79 1.96 5.58
N LEU A 503 -15.68 2.93 5.74
CA LEU A 503 -16.75 2.88 6.73
C LEU A 503 -18.10 2.55 6.09
N ASP A 504 -18.86 1.69 6.76
CA ASP A 504 -20.27 1.46 6.44
C ASP A 504 -21.19 2.54 7.09
N ALA A 505 -22.49 2.47 6.78
CA ALA A 505 -23.46 3.44 7.27
C ALA A 505 -23.63 3.42 8.81
N GLU A 506 -23.52 2.26 9.45
CA GLU A 506 -23.64 2.14 10.91
C GLU A 506 -22.41 2.75 11.59
N GLN A 507 -21.23 2.51 11.04
CA GLN A 507 -19.98 3.09 11.48
C GLN A 507 -19.96 4.61 11.30
N HIS A 508 -20.53 5.13 10.21
CA HIS A 508 -20.77 6.56 10.04
C HIS A 508 -21.62 7.14 11.18
N ALA A 509 -22.74 6.50 11.51
CA ALA A 509 -23.66 6.96 12.55
C ALA A 509 -22.99 6.95 13.94
N LYS A 510 -22.34 5.83 14.32
CA LYS A 510 -21.60 5.69 15.58
C LYS A 510 -20.48 6.72 15.71
N LEU A 511 -19.76 6.99 14.62
CA LEU A 511 -18.73 8.02 14.58
C LEU A 511 -19.33 9.41 14.81
N ALA A 512 -20.43 9.73 14.13
CA ALA A 512 -21.12 11.01 14.30
C ALA A 512 -21.60 11.22 15.75
N GLU A 513 -22.18 10.20 16.39
CA GLU A 513 -22.56 10.23 17.80
C GLU A 513 -21.36 10.51 18.71
N ALA A 514 -20.24 9.82 18.49
CA ALA A 514 -19.03 9.98 19.27
C ALA A 514 -18.39 11.38 19.15
N LEU A 515 -18.58 12.06 18.02
CA LEU A 515 -18.08 13.43 17.80
C LEU A 515 -18.90 14.52 18.51
N GLY A 516 -20.13 14.20 18.92
CA GLY A 516 -21.09 15.17 19.43
C GLY A 516 -21.71 16.07 18.35
N HIS A 517 -22.85 16.68 18.67
CA HIS A 517 -23.71 17.37 17.70
C HIS A 517 -23.00 18.44 16.86
N GLU A 518 -22.11 19.24 17.46
CA GLU A 518 -21.40 20.31 16.76
C GLU A 518 -20.52 19.77 15.62
N LYS A 519 -19.68 18.77 15.91
CA LYS A 519 -18.76 18.19 14.91
C LYS A 519 -19.45 17.20 13.98
N ALA A 520 -20.48 16.50 14.46
CA ALA A 520 -21.34 15.67 13.63
C ALA A 520 -21.98 16.48 12.49
N SER A 521 -22.39 17.74 12.76
CA SER A 521 -22.97 18.63 11.74
C SER A 521 -22.00 19.05 10.63
N GLN A 522 -20.69 18.80 10.82
CA GLN A 522 -19.64 19.09 9.85
C GLN A 522 -19.27 17.85 9.01
N LEU A 523 -19.87 16.69 9.28
CA LEU A 523 -19.65 15.50 8.48
C LEU A 523 -20.45 15.54 7.17
N GLU A 524 -19.86 15.03 6.11
CA GLU A 524 -20.50 14.84 4.82
C GLU A 524 -20.59 13.35 4.48
N ALA A 525 -21.76 12.92 4.01
CA ALA A 525 -21.99 11.58 3.48
C ALA A 525 -21.98 11.62 1.95
N ILE A 526 -21.15 10.79 1.33
CA ILE A 526 -21.09 10.65 -0.12
C ILE A 526 -22.12 9.61 -0.55
N VAL A 527 -23.16 10.04 -1.27
CA VAL A 527 -24.30 9.19 -1.65
C VAL A 527 -24.09 8.51 -3.01
N HIS A 528 -23.28 9.11 -3.88
CA HIS A 528 -22.99 8.58 -5.21
C HIS A 528 -21.60 9.00 -5.68
N THR A 529 -20.78 8.02 -6.06
CA THR A 529 -19.44 8.21 -6.63
C THR A 529 -18.98 6.88 -7.23
N HIS A 530 -18.09 6.93 -8.20
CA HIS A 530 -17.32 5.77 -8.65
C HIS A 530 -16.16 5.54 -7.67
N VAL A 531 -16.15 4.43 -6.97
CA VAL A 531 -15.01 4.13 -6.08
C VAL A 531 -13.78 3.88 -6.97
N PRO A 532 -12.65 4.59 -6.77
CA PRO A 532 -11.44 4.32 -7.53
C PRO A 532 -10.87 2.96 -7.10
N ILE A 533 -11.14 1.92 -7.90
CA ILE A 533 -10.62 0.58 -7.67
C ILE A 533 -9.25 0.47 -8.33
N PHE A 534 -8.25 0.05 -7.56
CA PHE A 534 -6.95 -0.33 -8.12
C PHE A 534 -7.03 -1.77 -8.64
N HIS A 535 -6.94 -1.93 -9.96
CA HIS A 535 -6.70 -3.24 -10.56
C HIS A 535 -5.22 -3.59 -10.42
N THR A 536 -4.92 -4.63 -9.65
CA THR A 536 -3.59 -5.25 -9.61
C THR A 536 -3.67 -6.65 -10.21
N GLU A 537 -2.53 -7.23 -10.58
CA GLU A 537 -2.44 -8.63 -11.04
C GLU A 537 -3.05 -9.62 -10.04
N HIS A 538 -3.05 -9.25 -8.75
CA HIS A 538 -3.66 -9.98 -7.64
C HIS A 538 -4.76 -9.14 -7.00
N CYS A 539 -5.76 -8.79 -7.80
CA CYS A 539 -6.92 -8.04 -7.34
C CYS A 539 -7.69 -8.81 -6.25
N VAL A 540 -8.00 -8.15 -5.14
CA VAL A 540 -8.79 -8.71 -4.03
C VAL A 540 -10.17 -9.15 -4.52
N PHE A 541 -10.80 -8.39 -5.42
CA PHE A 541 -12.10 -8.73 -6.00
C PHE A 541 -12.04 -9.99 -6.87
N ALA A 542 -10.97 -10.16 -7.67
CA ALA A 542 -10.76 -11.40 -8.40
C ALA A 542 -10.71 -12.60 -7.45
N ARG A 543 -9.91 -12.47 -6.39
CA ARG A 543 -9.69 -13.55 -5.42
C ARG A 543 -10.92 -13.96 -4.61
N PHE A 544 -11.77 -13.00 -4.24
CA PHE A 544 -12.86 -13.24 -3.28
C PHE A 544 -14.27 -13.15 -3.86
N LEU A 545 -14.45 -12.49 -5.01
CA LEU A 545 -15.76 -12.29 -5.64
C LEU A 545 -15.89 -13.00 -6.99
N SER A 546 -14.90 -13.79 -7.40
CA SER A 546 -14.93 -14.58 -8.63
C SER A 546 -14.27 -15.95 -8.45
N GLU A 547 -14.38 -16.80 -9.47
CA GLU A 547 -13.64 -18.06 -9.54
C GLU A 547 -12.22 -17.90 -10.14
N GLY A 548 -11.88 -16.72 -10.67
CA GLY A 548 -10.56 -16.38 -11.21
C GLY A 548 -9.55 -15.97 -10.14
N ASN A 549 -8.25 -15.99 -10.47
CA ASN A 549 -7.18 -15.62 -9.52
C ASN A 549 -6.43 -14.33 -9.91
N SER A 550 -6.81 -13.69 -11.01
CA SER A 550 -6.22 -12.45 -11.52
C SER A 550 -7.28 -11.57 -12.17
N PHE A 551 -6.92 -10.34 -12.54
CA PHE A 551 -7.83 -9.48 -13.32
C PHE A 551 -8.11 -10.01 -14.73
N MET A 552 -7.31 -10.94 -15.26
CA MET A 552 -7.45 -11.48 -16.61
C MET A 552 -8.53 -12.57 -16.71
N ASP A 553 -8.84 -13.22 -15.60
CA ASP A 553 -9.72 -14.40 -15.53
C ASP A 553 -10.87 -14.24 -14.53
N CYS A 554 -10.99 -13.09 -13.85
CA CYS A 554 -12.04 -12.88 -12.84
C CYS A 554 -13.43 -12.60 -13.39
N GLY A 555 -13.58 -12.38 -14.70
CA GLY A 555 -14.86 -11.99 -15.29
C GLY A 555 -15.35 -10.59 -14.90
N HIS A 556 -14.48 -9.76 -14.31
CA HIS A 556 -14.70 -8.35 -13.99
C HIS A 556 -15.99 -8.05 -13.20
N PRO A 557 -16.29 -8.73 -12.08
CA PRO A 557 -17.51 -8.49 -11.30
C PRO A 557 -17.61 -7.06 -10.74
N CYS A 558 -16.50 -6.33 -10.68
CA CYS A 558 -16.46 -4.92 -10.30
C CYS A 558 -17.02 -3.96 -11.36
N GLU A 559 -17.18 -4.40 -12.62
CA GLU A 559 -17.67 -3.56 -13.73
C GLU A 559 -19.16 -3.74 -14.02
N SER A 560 -19.79 -4.74 -13.41
CA SER A 560 -21.19 -5.11 -13.64
C SER A 560 -22.16 -4.52 -12.60
N GLY A 561 -21.69 -3.60 -11.75
CA GLY A 561 -22.42 -2.99 -10.63
C GLY A 561 -23.19 -1.72 -10.96
#